data_AF-A0A316MM99-F1
#
_entry.id   AF-A0A316MM99-F1
#
_cell.length_a   1.000
_cell.length_b   1.000
_cell.length_c   1.000
_cell.angle_alpha   90.00
_cell.angle_beta   90.00
_cell.angle_gamma   90.00
#
_symmetry.space_group_name_H-M   'P 1'
#
loop_
_entity.id
_entity.type
_entity.pdbx_description
1 polymer ?
#
loop_
_entity_poly.entity_id
_entity_poly.type
_entity_poly.pdbx_seq_one_letter_code
_entity_poly.pdbx_strand_id
1 'polypeptide(L)'
;MQVESAKSFTYIEMQNLNAYYGEALISTYQDEKELKGFGIYIDKSISNESFIFDKIGFNEKYDYILLCQSLIKLYKETKGALPINKNLLKKTDDYFRIDEDLRFLREINYYRKHIKDDVVRDKYNYVYNIYKSLLPDFFDIFEKEGFLPFSINPNYVGRINPFNILAEVELRSNKL
;
A
#
# COMPACT_ATOMS: atom_id res chain seq x y z
N MET A 1 29.67 -0.49 24.61
CA MET A 1 28.60 -0.02 23.72
C MET A 1 29.02 -0.40 22.31
N GLN A 2 28.55 -1.54 21.80
CA GLN A 2 28.88 -2.00 20.46
C GLN A 2 28.09 -1.15 19.46
N VAL A 3 28.81 -0.49 18.57
CA VAL A 3 28.24 0.17 17.40
C VAL A 3 27.87 -0.96 16.44
N GLU A 4 26.57 -1.19 16.21
CA GLU A 4 26.13 -2.06 15.13
C GLU A 4 26.70 -1.50 13.82
N SER A 5 27.58 -2.28 13.18
CA SER A 5 28.14 -1.89 11.89
C SER A 5 27.02 -1.88 10.87
N ALA A 6 26.86 -0.76 10.15
CA ALA A 6 25.98 -0.69 8.99
C ALA A 6 26.27 -1.88 8.06
N LYS A 7 25.23 -2.66 7.73
CA LYS A 7 25.31 -3.80 6.81
C LYS A 7 26.06 -3.39 5.53
N SER A 8 26.97 -4.24 5.05
CA SER A 8 27.86 -3.86 3.96
C SER A 8 27.08 -3.49 2.68
N PHE A 9 27.48 -2.38 2.04
CA PHE A 9 26.94 -1.91 0.77
C PHE A 9 28.08 -1.80 -0.23
N THR A 10 27.90 -2.44 -1.39
CA THR A 10 28.88 -2.48 -2.47
C THR A 10 28.32 -1.78 -3.70
N TYR A 11 29.11 -0.86 -4.22
CA TYR A 11 28.88 -0.18 -5.48
C TYR A 11 29.94 -0.63 -6.48
N ILE A 12 29.52 -1.03 -7.68
CA ILE A 12 30.40 -1.34 -8.80
C ILE A 12 29.94 -0.52 -10.00
N GLU A 13 30.81 0.36 -10.46
CA GLU A 13 30.64 1.06 -11.73
C GLU A 13 31.05 0.12 -12.87
N MET A 14 30.13 -0.17 -13.80
CA MET A 14 30.39 -0.97 -14.99
C MET A 14 30.20 -0.11 -16.25
N GLN A 15 30.80 -0.53 -17.35
CA GLN A 15 30.95 0.25 -18.58
C GLN A 15 29.62 0.82 -19.16
N ASN A 16 28.49 0.16 -18.91
CA ASN A 16 27.15 0.59 -19.34
C ASN A 16 26.08 0.51 -18.23
N LEU A 17 26.44 0.16 -16.99
CA LEU A 17 25.50 -0.05 -15.89
C LEU A 17 26.20 0.16 -14.55
N ASN A 18 25.51 0.73 -13.58
CA ASN A 18 25.95 0.73 -12.20
C ASN A 18 25.26 -0.39 -11.44
N ALA A 19 26.05 -1.24 -10.77
CA ALA A 19 25.54 -2.31 -9.91
C ALA A 19 25.63 -1.89 -8.43
N TYR A 20 24.53 -2.11 -7.71
CA TYR A 20 24.42 -1.85 -6.27
C TYR A 20 23.93 -3.14 -5.61
N TYR A 21 24.67 -3.65 -4.63
CA TYR A 21 24.20 -4.76 -3.80
C TYR A 21 24.76 -4.63 -2.39
N GLY A 22 24.03 -5.15 -1.42
CA GLY A 22 24.45 -5.15 -0.03
C GLY A 22 23.81 -6.30 0.72
N GLU A 23 24.32 -6.61 1.91
CA GLU A 23 23.81 -7.70 2.74
C GLU A 23 22.30 -7.58 3.00
N ALA A 24 21.79 -6.35 3.13
CA ALA A 24 20.36 -6.09 3.28
C ALA A 24 19.55 -6.52 2.06
N LEU A 25 20.03 -6.25 0.83
CA LEU A 25 19.36 -6.64 -0.41
C LEU A 25 19.37 -8.17 -0.58
N ILE A 26 20.50 -8.82 -0.33
CA ILE A 26 20.63 -10.28 -0.40
C ILE A 26 19.71 -10.95 0.62
N SER A 27 19.73 -10.48 1.87
CA SER A 27 18.88 -11.02 2.93
C SER A 27 17.39 -10.87 2.59
N THR A 28 16.99 -9.71 2.09
CA THR A 28 15.59 -9.45 1.74
C THR A 28 15.13 -10.32 0.56
N TYR A 29 16.00 -10.60 -0.41
CA TYR A 29 15.70 -11.53 -1.50
C TYR A 29 15.52 -12.97 -1.00
N GLN A 30 16.36 -13.42 -0.05
CA GLN A 30 16.23 -14.74 0.55
C GLN A 30 14.93 -14.89 1.36
N ASP A 31 14.55 -13.82 2.06
CA ASP A 31 13.35 -13.77 2.91
C ASP A 31 12.06 -13.54 2.12
N GLU A 32 12.12 -13.23 0.82
CA GLU A 32 10.96 -12.89 -0.03
C GLU A 32 9.86 -13.97 0.05
N LYS A 33 10.26 -15.23 0.16
CA LYS A 33 9.34 -16.37 0.27
C LYS A 33 8.51 -16.38 1.55
N GLU A 34 8.98 -15.70 2.59
CA GLU A 34 8.30 -15.58 3.88
C GLU A 34 7.33 -14.39 3.92
N LEU A 35 7.40 -13.50 2.92
CA LEU A 35 6.55 -12.31 2.83
C LEU A 35 5.17 -12.67 2.25
N LYS A 36 4.12 -12.50 3.07
CA LYS A 36 2.75 -12.97 2.76
C LYS A 36 1.97 -12.09 1.77
N GLY A 37 2.46 -10.90 1.45
CA GLY A 37 1.80 -9.98 0.52
C GLY A 37 2.78 -9.07 -0.20
N PHE A 38 2.27 -8.20 -1.07
CA PHE A 38 3.08 -7.21 -1.77
C PHE A 38 3.06 -5.85 -1.05
N GLY A 39 4.03 -5.02 -1.38
CA GLY A 39 4.19 -3.69 -0.80
C GLY A 39 5.64 -3.43 -0.45
N ILE A 40 5.85 -2.51 0.48
CA ILE A 40 7.18 -2.12 0.93
C ILE A 40 7.36 -2.63 2.35
N TYR A 41 8.39 -3.46 2.54
CA TYR A 41 8.83 -3.95 3.83
C TYR A 41 10.16 -3.28 4.16
N ILE A 42 10.32 -2.82 5.39
CA ILE A 42 11.54 -2.16 5.86
C ILE A 42 12.13 -2.97 7.01
N ASP A 43 13.44 -3.21 6.94
CA ASP A 43 14.17 -3.86 8.04
C ASP A 43 14.08 -2.97 9.29
N LYS A 44 13.70 -3.56 10.42
CA LYS A 44 13.53 -2.82 11.68
C LYS A 44 14.80 -2.13 12.14
N SER A 45 15.98 -2.61 11.75
CA SER A 45 17.26 -1.98 12.08
C SER A 45 17.37 -0.55 11.54
N ILE A 46 16.70 -0.25 10.42
CA ILE A 46 16.65 1.08 9.80
C ILE A 46 15.26 1.72 9.83
N SER A 47 14.26 1.01 10.36
CA SER A 47 12.88 1.47 10.33
C SER A 47 12.72 2.83 11.00
N ASN A 48 13.41 3.07 12.13
CA ASN A 48 13.34 4.35 12.85
C ASN A 48 13.90 5.54 12.07
N GLU A 49 14.67 5.31 11.01
CA GLU A 49 15.15 6.36 10.11
C GLU A 49 14.07 6.79 9.09
N SER A 50 13.06 5.95 8.87
CA SER A 50 11.88 6.26 8.05
C SER A 50 10.74 6.78 8.94
N PHE A 51 10.71 8.10 9.13
CA PHE A 51 9.67 8.83 9.89
C PHE A 51 8.56 9.40 8.99
N ILE A 52 8.73 9.33 7.67
CA ILE A 52 7.84 10.00 6.70
C ILE A 52 6.56 9.18 6.43
N PHE A 53 6.62 7.86 6.57
CA PHE A 53 5.51 6.97 6.25
C PHE A 53 4.99 6.23 7.49
N ASP A 54 3.67 6.22 7.68
CA ASP A 54 3.03 5.33 8.64
C ASP A 54 3.36 3.86 8.30
N LYS A 55 3.61 3.05 9.34
CA LYS A 55 3.99 1.64 9.24
C LYS A 55 3.41 0.83 10.38
N ILE A 56 3.34 -0.48 10.18
CA ILE A 56 2.92 -1.46 11.19
C ILE A 56 3.95 -2.57 11.31
N GLY A 57 4.05 -3.19 12.48
CA GLY A 57 4.91 -4.37 12.64
C GLY A 57 4.41 -5.52 11.75
N PHE A 58 5.32 -6.14 10.99
CA PHE A 58 5.00 -7.31 10.17
C PHE A 58 5.44 -8.62 10.83
N ASN A 59 6.73 -8.75 11.12
CA ASN A 59 7.30 -9.88 11.86
C ASN A 59 8.42 -9.39 12.78
N GLU A 60 9.28 -10.28 13.29
CA GLU A 60 10.39 -9.87 14.17
C GLU A 60 11.39 -8.95 13.47
N LYS A 61 11.62 -9.14 12.17
CA LYS A 61 12.66 -8.48 11.37
C LYS A 61 12.18 -7.25 10.59
N TYR A 62 10.92 -7.24 10.17
CA TYR A 62 10.39 -6.25 9.23
C TYR A 62 9.18 -5.50 9.79
N ASP A 63 9.09 -4.23 9.40
CA ASP A 63 7.85 -3.46 9.42
C ASP A 63 7.26 -3.39 7.99
N TYR A 64 5.95 -3.23 7.90
CA TYR A 64 5.22 -3.00 6.66
C TYR A 64 4.84 -1.52 6.53
N ILE A 65 5.26 -0.89 5.44
CA ILE A 65 4.93 0.50 5.13
C ILE A 65 3.52 0.56 4.55
N LEU A 66 2.69 1.43 5.11
CA LEU A 66 1.35 1.69 4.59
C LEU A 66 1.46 2.66 3.41
N LEU A 67 0.84 2.34 2.27
CA LEU A 67 0.90 3.18 1.07
C LEU A 67 -0.24 4.20 1.05
N CYS A 68 -1.41 3.85 1.59
CA CYS A 68 -2.61 4.70 1.58
C CYS A 68 -2.61 5.78 2.66
N GLN A 69 -1.57 6.61 2.70
CA GLN A 69 -1.33 7.61 3.75
C GLN A 69 -2.46 8.65 3.81
N SER A 70 -2.95 9.13 2.66
CA SER A 70 -4.02 10.13 2.62
C SER A 70 -5.32 9.57 3.18
N LEU A 71 -5.66 8.32 2.85
CA LEU A 71 -6.85 7.66 3.35
C LEU A 71 -6.76 7.32 4.85
N ILE A 72 -5.60 6.86 5.31
CA ILE A 72 -5.35 6.57 6.73
C ILE A 72 -5.46 7.85 7.57
N LYS A 73 -4.84 8.94 7.10
CA LYS A 73 -4.94 10.24 7.76
C LYS A 73 -6.38 10.73 7.82
N LEU A 74 -7.13 10.57 6.73
CA LEU A 74 -8.54 10.95 6.67
C LEU A 74 -9.37 10.17 7.70
N TYR A 75 -9.18 8.85 7.76
CA TYR A 75 -9.85 8.00 8.74
C TYR A 75 -9.55 8.41 10.19
N LYS A 76 -8.29 8.74 10.50
CA LYS A 76 -7.87 9.22 11.82
C LYS A 76 -8.55 10.56 12.17
N GLU A 77 -8.60 11.52 11.23
CA GLU A 77 -9.21 12.83 11.46
C GLU A 77 -10.73 12.75 11.64
N THR A 78 -11.40 11.91 10.84
CA THR A 78 -12.87 11.77 10.91
C THR A 78 -13.34 10.69 11.88
N LYS A 79 -12.41 9.96 12.50
CA LYS A 79 -12.70 8.80 13.35
C LYS A 79 -13.61 7.78 12.65
N GLY A 80 -13.31 7.50 11.37
CA GLY A 80 -14.08 6.58 10.54
C GLY A 80 -15.44 7.09 10.05
N ALA A 81 -15.85 8.31 10.40
CA ALA A 81 -17.13 8.86 9.97
C ALA A 81 -17.13 9.23 8.48
N LEU A 82 -18.15 8.74 7.76
CA LEU A 82 -18.51 9.12 6.39
C LEU A 82 -20.01 9.49 6.34
N PRO A 83 -20.44 10.40 5.43
CA PRO A 83 -19.60 11.17 4.53
C PRO A 83 -18.85 12.30 5.23
N ILE A 84 -17.66 12.64 4.74
CA ILE A 84 -16.86 13.73 5.30
C ILE A 84 -17.35 15.09 4.81
N ASN A 85 -16.92 16.18 5.46
CA ASN A 85 -17.06 17.52 4.87
C ASN A 85 -16.07 17.67 3.70
N LYS A 86 -16.55 17.89 2.46
CA LYS A 86 -15.71 18.04 1.25
C LYS A 86 -14.63 19.12 1.37
N ASN A 87 -14.86 20.16 2.18
CA ASN A 87 -13.86 21.19 2.39
C ASN A 87 -12.59 20.65 3.05
N LEU A 88 -12.66 19.51 3.74
CA LEU A 88 -11.49 18.84 4.31
C LEU A 88 -10.47 18.45 3.23
N LEU A 89 -10.96 17.93 2.09
CA LEU A 89 -10.11 17.54 0.95
C LEU A 89 -9.48 18.75 0.21
N LYS A 90 -9.91 19.97 0.53
CA LYS A 90 -9.44 21.21 -0.13
C LYS A 90 -8.53 22.07 0.76
N LYS A 91 -8.53 21.83 2.07
CA LYS A 91 -7.89 22.73 3.05
C LYS A 91 -6.39 22.53 3.14
N THR A 92 -5.89 21.35 2.83
CA THR A 92 -4.47 21.00 2.92
C THR A 92 -4.07 20.07 1.77
N ASP A 93 -2.78 20.04 1.43
CA ASP A 93 -2.21 19.06 0.50
C ASP A 93 -2.18 17.64 1.09
N ASP A 94 -2.68 17.43 2.31
CA ASP A 94 -2.63 16.14 3.01
C ASP A 94 -3.41 15.02 2.31
N TYR A 95 -4.43 15.40 1.54
CA TYR A 95 -5.36 14.48 0.89
C TYR A 95 -5.17 14.41 -0.62
N PHE A 96 -4.03 14.91 -1.13
CA PHE A 96 -3.79 15.02 -2.56
C PHE A 96 -3.79 13.69 -3.31
N ARG A 97 -3.53 12.56 -2.62
CA ARG A 97 -3.51 11.19 -3.18
C ARG A 97 -4.75 10.36 -2.86
N ILE A 98 -5.84 10.97 -2.38
CA ILE A 98 -7.01 10.22 -1.96
C ILE A 98 -7.63 9.37 -3.08
N ASP A 99 -7.53 9.84 -4.33
CA ASP A 99 -8.05 9.12 -5.49
C ASP A 99 -7.18 7.92 -5.86
N GLU A 100 -5.86 8.07 -5.74
CA GLU A 100 -4.87 7.01 -5.91
C GLU A 100 -5.04 5.94 -4.84
N ASP A 101 -5.26 6.33 -3.58
CA ASP A 101 -5.50 5.41 -2.47
C ASP A 101 -6.79 4.60 -2.69
N LEU A 102 -7.89 5.26 -3.06
CA LEU A 102 -9.15 4.60 -3.40
C LEU A 102 -8.98 3.65 -4.59
N ARG A 103 -8.27 4.08 -5.64
CA ARG A 103 -7.97 3.24 -6.80
C ARG A 103 -7.16 2.02 -6.37
N PHE A 104 -6.09 2.20 -5.59
CA PHE A 104 -5.27 1.11 -5.10
C PHE A 104 -6.11 0.04 -4.40
N LEU A 105 -6.96 0.43 -3.45
CA LEU A 105 -7.85 -0.53 -2.76
C LEU A 105 -8.86 -1.19 -3.69
N ARG A 106 -9.40 -0.44 -4.67
CA ARG A 106 -10.31 -0.99 -5.69
C ARG A 106 -9.63 -2.04 -6.57
N GLU A 107 -8.42 -1.78 -7.04
CA GLU A 107 -7.65 -2.73 -7.86
C GLU A 107 -7.33 -4.00 -7.06
N ILE A 108 -6.94 -3.86 -5.78
CA ILE A 108 -6.70 -5.02 -4.89
C ILE A 108 -7.97 -5.84 -4.72
N ASN A 109 -9.10 -5.18 -4.45
CA ASN A 109 -10.39 -5.85 -4.29
C ASN A 109 -10.79 -6.60 -5.58
N TYR A 110 -10.47 -6.04 -6.75
CA TYR A 110 -10.71 -6.71 -8.03
C TYR A 110 -9.81 -7.94 -8.17
N TYR A 111 -8.50 -7.78 -8.03
CA TYR A 111 -7.53 -8.86 -8.18
C TYR A 111 -7.82 -10.04 -7.25
N ARG A 112 -8.08 -9.78 -5.96
CA ARG A 112 -8.34 -10.84 -5.00
C ARG A 112 -9.60 -11.68 -5.31
N LYS A 113 -10.53 -11.15 -6.10
CA LYS A 113 -11.78 -11.82 -6.49
C LYS A 113 -11.67 -12.58 -7.83
N HIS A 114 -10.74 -12.19 -8.69
CA HIS A 114 -10.71 -12.65 -10.08
C HIS A 114 -9.42 -13.40 -10.47
N ILE A 115 -8.35 -13.31 -9.68
CA ILE A 115 -7.14 -14.12 -9.90
C ILE A 115 -7.44 -15.60 -9.62
N LYS A 116 -7.05 -16.46 -10.58
CA LYS A 116 -7.20 -17.91 -10.46
C LYS A 116 -6.07 -18.57 -9.65
N ASP A 117 -4.86 -18.05 -9.75
CA ASP A 117 -3.71 -18.54 -8.99
C ASP A 117 -3.88 -18.24 -7.49
N ASP A 118 -3.94 -19.29 -6.69
CA ASP A 118 -4.22 -19.19 -5.25
C ASP A 118 -3.10 -18.45 -4.50
N VAL A 119 -1.84 -18.69 -4.86
CA VAL A 119 -0.67 -18.08 -4.21
C VAL A 119 -0.66 -16.57 -4.46
N VAL A 120 -0.90 -16.16 -5.70
CA VAL A 120 -0.99 -14.74 -6.05
C VAL A 120 -2.22 -14.10 -5.38
N ARG A 121 -3.37 -14.77 -5.42
CA ARG A 121 -4.60 -14.28 -4.78
C ARG A 121 -4.42 -14.07 -3.28
N ASP A 122 -3.68 -14.95 -2.61
CA ASP A 122 -3.38 -14.84 -1.19
C ASP A 122 -2.52 -13.62 -0.84
N LYS A 123 -1.60 -13.23 -1.73
CA LYS A 123 -0.86 -11.96 -1.58
C LYS A 123 -1.79 -10.75 -1.59
N TYR A 124 -2.79 -10.72 -2.48
CA TYR A 124 -3.79 -9.65 -2.50
C TYR A 124 -4.74 -9.71 -1.29
N ASN A 125 -5.15 -10.91 -0.87
CA ASN A 125 -5.95 -11.10 0.34
C ASN A 125 -5.25 -10.53 1.58
N TYR A 126 -3.95 -10.81 1.71
CA TYR A 126 -3.15 -10.34 2.84
C TYR A 126 -3.15 -8.82 2.94
N VAL A 127 -2.79 -8.13 1.84
CA VAL A 127 -2.74 -6.66 1.80
C VAL A 127 -4.14 -6.06 2.02
N TYR A 128 -5.17 -6.64 1.39
CA TYR A 128 -6.55 -6.21 1.59
C TYR A 128 -6.97 -6.26 3.06
N ASN A 129 -6.65 -7.35 3.75
CA ASN A 129 -7.02 -7.54 5.15
C ASN A 129 -6.26 -6.62 6.10
N ILE A 130 -5.01 -6.24 5.78
CA ILE A 130 -4.30 -5.18 6.52
C ILE A 130 -5.13 -3.90 6.51
N TYR A 131 -5.48 -3.38 5.32
CA TYR A 131 -6.23 -2.11 5.23
C TYR A 131 -7.64 -2.22 5.80
N LYS A 132 -8.32 -3.36 5.63
CA LYS A 132 -9.62 -3.60 6.24
C LYS A 132 -9.56 -3.53 7.77
N SER A 133 -8.51 -4.10 8.37
CA SER A 133 -8.33 -4.04 9.83
C SER A 133 -7.98 -2.63 10.34
N LEU A 134 -7.28 -1.85 9.53
CA LEU A 134 -6.86 -0.48 9.87
C LEU A 134 -7.98 0.56 9.73
N LEU A 135 -8.90 0.33 8.79
CA LEU A 135 -9.93 1.30 8.39
C LEU A 135 -11.34 0.67 8.40
N PRO A 136 -11.77 0.01 9.48
CA PRO A 136 -12.96 -0.85 9.48
C PRO A 136 -14.24 -0.11 9.04
N ASP A 137 -14.53 1.06 9.61
CA ASP A 137 -15.78 1.80 9.29
C ASP A 137 -15.80 2.30 7.84
N PHE A 138 -14.64 2.64 7.29
CA PHE A 138 -14.53 3.01 5.88
C PHE A 138 -14.77 1.77 5.00
N PHE A 139 -14.19 0.62 5.33
CA PHE A 139 -14.38 -0.61 4.58
C PHE A 139 -15.83 -1.12 4.60
N ASP A 140 -16.56 -0.93 5.69
CA ASP A 140 -18.00 -1.27 5.78
C ASP A 140 -18.86 -0.55 4.74
N ILE A 141 -18.42 0.63 4.28
CA ILE A 141 -19.07 1.42 3.23
C ILE A 141 -18.43 1.10 1.89
N PHE A 142 -17.11 1.14 1.78
CA PHE A 142 -16.39 0.96 0.51
C PHE A 142 -16.62 -0.42 -0.11
N GLU A 143 -16.77 -1.48 0.68
CA GLU A 143 -17.07 -2.81 0.16
C GLU A 143 -18.46 -2.88 -0.50
N LYS A 144 -19.44 -2.11 0.01
CA LYS A 144 -20.80 -2.03 -0.53
C LYS A 144 -20.87 -1.14 -1.77
N GLU A 145 -20.18 -0.01 -1.71
CA GLU A 145 -20.22 1.04 -2.73
C GLU A 145 -19.13 0.87 -3.80
N GLY A 146 -18.25 -0.13 -3.70
CA GLY A 146 -17.22 -0.42 -4.71
C GLY A 146 -16.02 0.53 -4.70
N PHE A 147 -15.64 1.08 -3.54
CA PHE A 147 -14.50 1.99 -3.37
C PHE A 147 -14.58 3.24 -4.29
N LEU A 148 -15.79 3.78 -4.44
CA LEU A 148 -16.06 4.93 -5.30
C LEU A 148 -15.84 6.26 -4.56
N PRO A 149 -15.32 7.32 -5.21
CA PRO A 149 -15.05 8.62 -4.58
C PRO A 149 -16.26 9.22 -3.83
N PHE A 150 -17.47 8.99 -4.35
CA PHE A 150 -18.69 9.50 -3.73
C PHE A 150 -19.02 8.83 -2.38
N SER A 151 -18.40 7.69 -2.06
CA SER A 151 -18.47 7.05 -0.74
C SER A 151 -17.81 7.91 0.34
N ILE A 152 -16.77 8.68 -0.02
CA ILE A 152 -16.11 9.63 0.89
C ILE A 152 -17.02 10.84 1.11
N ASN A 153 -17.56 11.39 0.03
CA ASN A 153 -18.53 12.48 0.07
C ASN A 153 -19.40 12.44 -1.21
N PRO A 154 -20.74 12.52 -1.13
CA PRO A 154 -21.61 12.40 -2.30
C PRO A 154 -21.33 13.41 -3.43
N ASN A 155 -20.76 14.56 -3.11
CA ASN A 155 -20.42 15.61 -4.07
C ASN A 155 -18.95 15.54 -4.53
N TYR A 156 -18.23 14.47 -4.21
CA TYR A 156 -16.84 14.22 -4.60
C TYR A 156 -16.78 13.14 -5.67
N VAL A 157 -16.37 13.54 -6.88
CA VAL A 157 -16.32 12.65 -8.07
C VAL A 157 -14.93 12.08 -8.34
N GLY A 158 -13.90 12.53 -7.61
CA GLY A 158 -12.50 12.19 -7.86
C GLY A 158 -11.93 12.83 -9.12
N ARG A 159 -10.61 12.69 -9.29
CA ARG A 159 -9.83 13.11 -10.46
C ARG A 159 -9.48 11.94 -11.39
N ILE A 160 -9.53 10.72 -10.85
CA ILE A 160 -9.30 9.47 -11.58
C ILE A 160 -10.67 8.86 -11.89
N ASN A 161 -10.90 8.43 -13.14
CA ASN A 161 -12.12 7.72 -13.51
C ASN A 161 -12.26 6.43 -12.67
N PRO A 162 -13.23 6.34 -11.75
CA PRO A 162 -13.30 5.22 -10.82
C PRO A 162 -13.86 3.94 -11.44
N PHE A 163 -14.44 4.02 -12.64
CA PHE A 163 -14.99 2.89 -13.38
C PHE A 163 -13.96 2.24 -14.31
N ASN A 164 -12.79 2.86 -14.49
CA ASN A 164 -11.68 2.22 -15.18
C ASN A 164 -10.88 1.37 -14.18
N ILE A 165 -11.08 0.05 -14.23
CA ILE A 165 -10.37 -0.92 -13.40
C ILE A 165 -9.24 -1.51 -14.24
N LEU A 166 -7.99 -1.16 -13.93
CA LEU A 166 -6.85 -1.64 -14.72
C LEU A 166 -6.65 -3.14 -14.56
N ALA A 167 -6.87 -3.68 -13.36
CA ALA A 167 -6.77 -5.10 -13.07
C ALA A 167 -7.68 -5.95 -13.97
N GLU A 168 -8.87 -5.44 -14.31
CA GLU A 168 -9.79 -6.09 -15.23
C GLU A 168 -9.20 -6.19 -16.64
N VAL A 169 -8.65 -5.09 -17.14
CA VAL A 169 -8.01 -5.03 -18.47
C VAL A 169 -6.79 -5.94 -18.51
N GLU A 170 -5.95 -5.91 -17.49
CA GLU A 170 -4.72 -6.70 -17.38
C GLU A 170 -5.04 -8.20 -17.34
N LEU A 171 -6.00 -8.64 -16.52
CA LEU A 171 -6.42 -10.04 -16.44
C LEU A 171 -7.07 -10.55 -17.74
N ARG A 172 -7.87 -9.72 -18.42
CA ARG A 172 -8.45 -10.10 -19.72
C ARG A 172 -7.40 -10.23 -20.81
N SER A 173 -6.28 -9.54 -20.69
CA SER A 173 -5.19 -9.54 -21.67
C SER A 173 -4.24 -10.73 -21.58
N ASN A 174 -4.44 -11.69 -20.65
CA ASN A 174 -3.55 -12.83 -20.37
C ASN A 174 -2.08 -12.43 -20.09
N LYS A 175 -1.85 -11.24 -19.53
CA LYS A 175 -0.50 -10.75 -19.18
C LYS A 175 -0.03 -11.15 -17.77
N LEU A 176 -0.66 -12.14 -17.16
CA LEU A 176 -0.30 -12.67 -15.83
C LEU A 176 -0.21 -14.19 -15.89
#